data_AF-A0A1G4IQV3-F1
#
_entry.id   AF-A0A1G4IQV3-F1
#
_cell.length_a   1.000
_cell.length_b   1.000
_cell.length_c   1.000
_cell.angle_alpha   90.00
_cell.angle_beta   90.00
_cell.angle_gamma   90.00
#
_symmetry.space_group_name_H-M   'P 1'
#
loop_
_entity.id
_entity.type
_entity.pdbx_description
1 polymer ?
#
loop_
_entity_poly.entity_id
_entity_poly.type
_entity_poly.pdbx_seq_one_letter_code
_entity_poly.pdbx_strand_id
1 'polypeptide(L)'
;MSSIPRPNSVSSLPSTSGTTTENDRRRRDNLNDKIQQLLDKIPEDYFQDYYRRKDVIDMDDAQMTPGSNGLGSAGSVSAKLKGTGTKDGKPNKGQILTQAVEYITKLQGHVDARNREEVELILRVKELSKQMEAPVNDINLENTSAEVALAKIGVGPLASVADEYFENADLRIGFEGPNLDNGS
;
A
#
# COMPACT_ATOMS: atom_id res chain seq x y z
N MET A 1 -37.44 28.58 61.71
CA MET A 1 -37.21 28.32 60.26
C MET A 1 -35.70 28.25 60.07
N SER A 2 -35.15 27.06 59.89
CA SER A 2 -33.69 26.81 59.85
C SER A 2 -33.20 26.89 58.40
N SER A 3 -32.26 27.79 58.10
CA SER A 3 -31.68 27.99 56.77
C SER A 3 -30.44 27.10 56.59
N ILE A 4 -30.53 26.17 55.66
CA ILE A 4 -29.44 25.26 55.24
C ILE A 4 -28.50 26.02 54.27
N PRO A 5 -27.17 26.02 54.47
CA PRO A 5 -26.23 26.58 53.50
C PRO A 5 -26.06 25.63 52.30
N ARG A 6 -26.11 26.18 51.07
CA ARG A 6 -25.74 25.44 49.85
C ARG A 6 -24.21 25.36 49.73
N PRO A 7 -23.60 24.19 49.51
CA PRO A 7 -22.20 24.11 49.11
C PRO A 7 -22.07 24.54 47.63
N ASN A 8 -21.21 25.53 47.37
CA ASN A 8 -20.75 25.87 46.04
C ASN A 8 -19.93 24.70 45.48
N SER A 9 -20.52 23.92 44.58
CA SER A 9 -19.82 22.92 43.78
C SER A 9 -18.94 23.59 42.73
N VAL A 10 -17.70 23.92 43.09
CA VAL A 10 -16.62 24.14 42.11
C VAL A 10 -16.16 22.77 41.63
N SER A 11 -16.87 22.24 40.62
CA SER A 11 -16.39 21.09 39.83
C SER A 11 -15.45 21.64 38.75
N SER A 12 -14.19 21.84 39.09
CA SER A 12 -13.13 21.98 38.09
C SER A 12 -12.77 20.58 37.61
N LEU A 13 -13.52 20.08 36.63
CA LEU A 13 -13.08 18.92 35.85
C LEU A 13 -11.75 19.29 35.17
N PRO A 14 -10.68 18.50 35.32
CA PRO A 14 -9.48 18.68 34.51
C PRO A 14 -9.88 18.45 33.06
N SER A 15 -9.68 19.47 32.21
CA SER A 15 -9.93 19.38 30.78
C SER A 15 -9.05 18.28 30.20
N THR A 16 -9.64 17.14 29.88
CA THR A 16 -9.09 16.02 29.09
C THR A 16 -8.92 16.41 27.62
N SER A 17 -8.57 17.67 27.35
CA SER A 17 -8.39 18.23 26.01
C SER A 17 -6.93 18.20 25.54
N GLY A 18 -5.98 17.94 26.45
CA GLY A 18 -4.55 17.86 26.12
C GLY A 18 -4.13 16.55 25.45
N THR A 19 -4.66 15.41 25.90
CA THR A 19 -4.27 14.08 25.39
C THR A 19 -4.85 13.77 24.01
N THR A 20 -5.98 14.38 23.64
CA THR A 20 -6.57 14.21 22.31
C THR A 20 -5.77 14.96 21.24
N THR A 21 -5.25 16.15 21.54
CA THR A 21 -4.50 16.96 20.56
C THR A 21 -3.13 16.36 20.20
N GLU A 22 -2.41 15.81 21.18
CA GLU A 22 -1.13 15.13 20.91
C GLU A 22 -1.32 13.80 20.17
N ASN A 23 -2.33 13.01 20.57
CA ASN A 23 -2.65 11.76 19.87
C ASN A 23 -3.14 12.04 18.44
N ASP A 24 -3.94 13.08 18.22
CA ASP A 24 -4.38 13.48 16.88
C ASP A 24 -3.22 13.99 16.02
N ARG A 25 -2.26 14.68 16.63
CA ARG A 25 -1.02 15.07 15.94
C ARG A 25 -0.23 13.83 15.51
N ARG A 26 0.02 12.89 16.42
CA ARG A 26 0.70 11.62 16.11
C ARG A 26 -0.01 10.82 15.02
N ARG A 27 -1.35 10.77 15.04
CA ARG A 27 -2.17 10.10 14.01
C ARG A 27 -2.00 10.76 12.64
N ARG A 28 -2.04 12.10 12.57
CA ARG A 28 -1.86 12.85 11.32
C ARG A 28 -0.45 12.69 10.76
N ASP A 29 0.56 12.72 11.62
CA ASP A 29 1.95 12.56 11.22
C ASP A 29 2.18 11.13 10.69
N ASN A 30 1.70 10.10 11.40
CA ASN A 30 1.78 8.71 10.94
C ASN A 30 1.06 8.49 9.59
N LEU A 31 -0.10 9.12 9.40
CA LEU A 31 -0.82 9.04 8.13
C LEU A 31 -0.04 9.73 7.00
N ASN A 32 0.58 10.87 7.27
CA ASN A 32 1.41 11.58 6.30
C ASN A 32 2.61 10.74 5.89
N ASP A 33 3.29 10.11 6.85
CA ASP A 33 4.43 9.23 6.59
C ASP A 33 4.03 8.05 5.70
N LYS A 34 2.87 7.43 5.97
CA LYS A 34 2.35 6.33 5.15
C LYS A 34 2.00 6.77 3.73
N ILE A 35 1.42 7.95 3.55
CA ILE A 35 1.15 8.51 2.22
C ILE A 35 2.45 8.77 1.47
N GLN A 36 3.49 9.22 2.17
CA GLN A 36 4.80 9.47 1.55
C GLN A 36 5.50 8.16 1.15
N GLN A 37 5.49 7.15 2.02
CA GLN A 37 5.98 5.81 1.68
C GLN A 37 5.24 5.21 0.49
N LEU A 38 3.93 5.48 0.37
CA LEU A 38 3.14 5.02 -0.77
C LEU A 38 3.58 5.69 -2.08
N LEU A 39 3.91 6.99 -2.06
CA LEU A 39 4.49 7.66 -3.22
C LEU A 39 5.79 6.98 -3.68
N ASP A 40 6.67 6.62 -2.74
CA ASP A 40 7.96 6.00 -3.06
C ASP A 40 7.83 4.60 -3.68
N LYS A 41 6.68 3.93 -3.54
CA LYS A 41 6.42 2.59 -4.12
C LYS A 41 5.81 2.63 -5.52
N ILE A 42 5.24 3.76 -5.93
CA ILE A 42 4.56 3.90 -7.22
C ILE A 42 5.59 4.41 -8.24
N PRO A 43 5.72 3.78 -9.43
CA PRO A 43 6.65 4.26 -10.45
C PRO A 43 6.36 5.70 -10.88
N GLU A 44 7.40 6.50 -11.11
CA GLU A 44 7.29 7.92 -11.47
C GLU A 44 6.47 8.16 -12.75
N ASP A 45 6.43 7.17 -13.65
CA ASP A 45 5.65 7.21 -14.89
C ASP A 45 4.15 7.44 -14.65
N TYR A 46 3.62 6.98 -13.53
CA TYR A 46 2.22 7.22 -13.13
C TYR A 46 1.93 8.69 -12.78
N PHE A 47 2.98 9.49 -12.61
CA PHE A 47 2.85 10.90 -12.24
C PHE A 47 3.22 11.87 -13.37
N GLN A 48 3.64 11.38 -14.54
CA GLN A 48 4.10 12.20 -15.67
C GLN A 48 3.07 13.23 -16.13
N ASP A 49 1.79 12.85 -16.17
CA ASP A 49 0.71 13.77 -16.55
C ASP A 49 0.50 14.90 -15.52
N TYR A 50 0.89 14.70 -14.27
CA TYR A 50 0.85 15.75 -13.25
C TYR A 50 2.07 16.66 -13.34
N TYR A 51 3.24 16.10 -13.63
CA TYR A 51 4.46 16.89 -13.86
C TYR A 51 4.35 17.74 -15.13
N ARG A 52 3.88 17.16 -16.24
CA ARG A 52 3.69 17.90 -17.51
C ARG A 52 2.68 19.05 -17.38
N ARG A 53 1.60 18.83 -16.61
CA ARG A 53 0.61 19.90 -16.34
C ARG A 53 1.20 21.02 -15.49
N LYS A 54 2.23 20.76 -14.67
CA LYS A 54 2.94 21.79 -13.93
C LYS A 54 3.76 22.67 -14.89
N ASP A 55 4.52 22.06 -15.79
CA ASP A 55 5.38 22.79 -16.73
C ASP A 55 4.58 23.78 -17.59
N VAL A 56 3.37 23.41 -18.01
CA VAL A 56 2.49 24.30 -18.80
C VAL A 56 1.97 25.48 -17.95
N ILE A 57 1.63 25.24 -16.68
CA ILE A 57 1.16 26.30 -15.78
C ILE A 57 2.28 27.29 -15.43
N ASP A 58 3.51 26.81 -15.25
CA ASP A 58 4.68 27.67 -14.98
C ASP A 58 5.10 28.47 -16.24
N MET A 59 4.81 27.98 -17.46
CA MET A 59 5.04 28.71 -18.71
C MET A 59 3.99 29.80 -18.98
N ASP A 60 2.72 29.58 -18.61
CA ASP A 60 1.65 30.59 -18.76
C ASP A 60 1.81 31.79 -17.80
N ASP A 61 2.46 31.60 -16.64
CA ASP A 61 2.70 32.67 -15.65
C ASP A 61 3.93 33.54 -16.00
N ALA A 62 4.85 33.02 -16.83
CA ALA A 62 6.05 33.74 -17.27
C ALA A 62 5.81 34.70 -18.47
N GLN A 63 4.60 34.73 -19.05
CA GLN A 63 4.31 35.50 -20.27
C GLN A 63 3.14 36.49 -20.13
N MET A 64 3.00 37.16 -18.98
CA MET A 64 2.12 38.32 -18.79
C MET A 64 2.91 39.64 -18.85
N THR A 65 3.41 40.00 -20.03
CA THR A 65 3.64 41.41 -20.40
C THR A 65 2.32 42.00 -20.90
N PRO A 66 1.83 43.14 -20.37
CA PRO A 66 0.52 43.65 -20.70
C PRO A 66 0.55 44.35 -22.07
N GLY A 67 -0.12 43.77 -23.05
CA GLY A 67 -0.49 44.48 -24.26
C GLY A 67 -0.64 43.60 -25.49
N SER A 68 -1.84 43.09 -25.74
CA SER A 68 -2.41 42.91 -27.10
C SER A 68 -3.73 42.14 -27.02
N ASN A 69 -4.84 42.80 -27.35
CA ASN A 69 -6.14 42.18 -27.62
C ASN A 69 -6.08 41.43 -28.97
N GLY A 70 -6.54 40.18 -29.04
CA GLY A 70 -6.71 39.51 -30.33
C GLY A 70 -7.17 38.05 -30.31
N LEU A 71 -8.44 37.85 -29.94
CA LEU A 71 -9.41 36.86 -30.47
C LEU A 71 -8.89 35.59 -31.18
N GLY A 72 -9.15 34.41 -30.57
CA GLY A 72 -9.03 33.12 -31.25
C GLY A 72 -9.63 31.94 -30.49
N SER A 73 -10.67 31.35 -31.08
CA SER A 73 -11.13 29.96 -30.94
C SER A 73 -12.08 29.57 -29.80
N ALA A 74 -13.30 29.30 -30.23
CA ALA A 74 -14.33 28.56 -29.54
C ALA A 74 -13.92 27.11 -29.23
N GLY A 75 -14.50 26.56 -28.15
CA GLY A 75 -14.72 25.12 -27.99
C GLY A 75 -13.71 24.36 -27.14
N SER A 76 -13.85 24.42 -25.81
CA SER A 76 -13.54 23.26 -24.95
C SER A 76 -14.28 23.39 -23.62
N VAL A 77 -15.25 22.51 -23.45
CA VAL A 77 -15.97 22.26 -22.21
C VAL A 77 -15.02 21.45 -21.30
N SER A 78 -14.97 21.79 -20.02
CA SER A 78 -14.26 21.06 -18.94
C SER A 78 -12.73 21.05 -18.96
N ALA A 79 -12.14 21.93 -18.15
CA ALA A 79 -11.16 21.53 -17.13
C ALA A 79 -10.88 22.68 -16.15
N LYS A 80 -11.68 22.75 -15.07
CA LYS A 80 -11.19 23.30 -13.80
C LYS A 80 -10.01 22.42 -13.34
N LEU A 81 -8.78 22.76 -13.68
CA LEU A 81 -7.60 22.13 -13.05
C LEU A 81 -6.59 23.23 -12.71
N LYS A 82 -6.97 24.06 -11.75
CA LYS A 82 -6.06 24.96 -11.04
C LYS A 82 -5.01 24.10 -10.31
N GLY A 83 -3.73 24.48 -10.46
CA GLY A 83 -2.51 23.75 -10.07
C GLY A 83 -2.68 22.72 -8.94
N THR A 84 -2.40 21.46 -9.28
CA THR A 84 -2.74 20.30 -8.43
C THR A 84 -1.55 19.76 -7.62
N GLY A 85 -0.35 20.34 -7.79
CA GLY A 85 0.85 19.98 -7.04
C GLY A 85 1.00 20.71 -5.70
N THR A 86 1.78 20.13 -4.79
CA THR A 86 2.22 20.80 -3.55
C THR A 86 3.26 21.89 -3.85
N LYS A 87 3.56 22.78 -2.88
CA LYS A 87 4.55 23.88 -3.06
C LYS A 87 5.92 23.39 -3.56
N ASP A 88 6.25 22.13 -3.32
CA ASP A 88 7.52 21.50 -3.70
C ASP A 88 7.49 20.87 -5.10
N GLY A 89 6.37 21.00 -5.84
CA GLY A 89 6.18 20.37 -7.16
C GLY A 89 5.86 18.88 -7.12
N LYS A 90 5.83 18.26 -5.93
CA LYS A 90 5.47 16.87 -5.72
C LYS A 90 3.95 16.65 -5.84
N PRO A 91 3.49 15.45 -6.27
CA PRO A 91 2.08 15.13 -6.36
C PRO A 91 1.38 15.31 -5.02
N ASN A 92 0.15 15.82 -5.04
CA ASN A 92 -0.68 16.00 -3.86
C ASN A 92 -1.18 14.64 -3.34
N LYS A 93 -1.47 14.54 -2.04
CA LYS A 93 -2.08 13.37 -1.36
C LYS A 93 -3.21 12.74 -2.16
N GLY A 94 -4.13 13.54 -2.70
CA GLY A 94 -5.22 13.03 -3.54
C GLY A 94 -4.72 12.29 -4.78
N GLN A 95 -3.71 12.84 -5.46
CA GLN A 95 -3.10 12.24 -6.65
C GLN A 95 -2.31 10.99 -6.30
N ILE A 96 -1.56 11.01 -5.21
CA ILE A 96 -0.82 9.83 -4.71
C ILE A 96 -1.79 8.67 -4.48
N LEU A 97 -2.91 8.93 -3.81
CA LEU A 97 -3.92 7.91 -3.53
C LEU A 97 -4.61 7.41 -4.80
N THR A 98 -4.95 8.29 -5.74
CA THR A 98 -5.54 7.89 -7.03
C THR A 98 -4.59 6.99 -7.82
N GLN A 99 -3.33 7.40 -7.97
CA GLN A 99 -2.33 6.63 -8.70
C GLN A 99 -1.96 5.32 -8.00
N ALA A 100 -2.02 5.28 -6.67
CA ALA A 100 -1.85 4.04 -5.91
C ALA A 100 -2.89 2.99 -6.30
N VAL A 101 -4.16 3.38 -6.39
CA VAL A 101 -5.26 2.48 -6.76
C VAL A 101 -5.06 1.96 -8.18
N GLU A 102 -4.69 2.83 -9.11
CA GLU A 102 -4.42 2.46 -10.50
C GLU A 102 -3.24 1.47 -10.59
N TYR A 103 -2.14 1.75 -9.88
CA TYR A 103 -0.97 0.90 -9.88
C TYR A 103 -1.25 -0.48 -9.26
N ILE A 104 -1.94 -0.54 -8.12
CA ILE A 104 -2.34 -1.80 -7.49
C ILE A 104 -3.24 -2.62 -8.43
N THR A 105 -4.21 -1.98 -9.08
CA THR A 105 -5.11 -2.66 -10.04
C THR A 105 -4.32 -3.27 -11.20
N LYS A 106 -3.34 -2.54 -11.74
CA LYS A 106 -2.47 -3.07 -12.80
C LYS A 106 -1.58 -4.22 -12.30
N LEU A 107 -1.01 -4.11 -11.11
CA LEU A 107 -0.21 -5.19 -10.51
C LEU A 107 -1.05 -6.45 -10.30
N GLN A 108 -2.28 -6.31 -9.80
CA GLN A 108 -3.23 -7.42 -9.66
C GLN A 108 -3.48 -8.09 -11.02
N GLY A 109 -3.75 -7.30 -12.07
CA GLY A 109 -3.90 -7.83 -13.42
C GLY A 109 -2.67 -8.56 -13.96
N HIS A 110 -1.45 -8.07 -13.67
CA HIS A 110 -0.22 -8.76 -14.03
C HIS A 110 -0.04 -10.09 -13.29
N VAL A 111 -0.37 -10.13 -11.99
CA VAL A 111 -0.36 -11.37 -11.20
C VAL A 111 -1.32 -12.38 -11.81
N ASP A 112 -2.56 -11.97 -12.10
CA ASP A 112 -3.57 -12.85 -12.69
C ASP A 112 -3.19 -13.37 -14.07
N ALA A 113 -2.59 -12.53 -14.91
CA ALA A 113 -2.14 -12.93 -16.25
C ALA A 113 -1.04 -13.98 -16.16
N ARG A 114 -0.01 -13.74 -15.33
CA ARG A 114 1.07 -14.71 -15.13
C ARG A 114 0.59 -15.99 -14.45
N ASN A 115 -0.36 -15.88 -13.53
CA ASN A 115 -0.97 -17.04 -12.89
C ASN A 115 -1.67 -17.95 -13.92
N ARG A 116 -2.41 -17.37 -14.88
CA ARG A 116 -3.04 -18.15 -15.97
C ARG A 116 -2.01 -18.83 -16.87
N GLU A 117 -0.94 -18.13 -17.24
CA GLU A 117 0.15 -18.68 -18.04
C GLU A 117 0.86 -19.83 -17.32
N GLU A 118 1.12 -19.66 -16.03
CA GLU A 118 1.76 -20.69 -15.20
C GLU A 118 0.89 -21.96 -15.11
N VAL A 119 -0.43 -21.82 -14.91
CA VAL A 119 -1.36 -22.97 -14.94
C VAL A 119 -1.29 -23.71 -16.28
N GLU A 120 -1.28 -22.98 -17.40
CA GLU A 120 -1.18 -23.60 -18.72
C GLU A 120 0.14 -24.37 -18.89
N LEU A 121 1.25 -23.79 -18.46
CA LEU A 121 2.55 -24.44 -18.51
C LEU A 121 2.61 -25.68 -17.61
N ILE A 122 2.07 -25.62 -16.39
CA ILE A 122 1.97 -26.76 -15.48
C ILE A 122 1.19 -27.90 -16.14
N LEU A 123 0.04 -27.61 -16.76
CA LEU A 123 -0.77 -28.62 -17.45
C LEU A 123 -0.02 -29.25 -18.62
N ARG A 124 0.68 -28.43 -19.43
CA ARG A 124 1.49 -28.94 -20.56
C ARG A 124 2.64 -29.82 -20.08
N VAL A 125 3.34 -29.42 -19.02
CA VAL A 125 4.43 -30.22 -18.43
C VAL A 125 3.90 -31.53 -17.86
N LYS A 126 2.75 -31.51 -17.16
CA LYS A 126 2.09 -32.73 -16.67
C LYS A 126 1.74 -33.67 -17.83
N GLU A 127 1.14 -33.17 -18.90
CA GLU A 127 0.81 -33.98 -20.09
C GLU A 127 2.07 -34.58 -20.75
N LEU A 128 3.12 -33.78 -20.94
CA LEU A 128 4.38 -34.26 -21.54
C LEU A 128 5.09 -35.29 -20.65
N SER A 129 5.11 -35.09 -19.33
CA SER A 129 5.69 -36.06 -18.39
C SER A 129 5.01 -37.43 -18.46
N LYS A 130 3.69 -37.42 -18.65
CA LYS A 130 2.89 -38.63 -18.84
C LYS A 130 3.20 -39.32 -20.16
N GLN A 131 3.36 -38.56 -21.25
CA GLN A 131 3.67 -39.11 -22.57
C GLN A 131 5.08 -39.70 -22.66
N MET A 132 6.05 -39.09 -21.97
CA MET A 132 7.45 -39.55 -22.00
C MET A 132 7.79 -40.57 -20.90
N GLU A 133 6.82 -40.97 -20.08
CA GLU A 133 7.01 -41.85 -18.90
C GLU A 133 8.17 -41.40 -18.00
N ALA A 134 8.48 -40.10 -18.00
CA ALA A 134 9.58 -39.50 -17.27
C ALA A 134 9.02 -38.65 -16.12
N PRO A 135 9.13 -39.10 -14.86
CA PRO A 135 8.63 -38.35 -13.72
C PRO A 135 9.46 -37.07 -13.51
N VAL A 136 8.80 -35.92 -13.46
CA VAL A 136 9.43 -34.63 -13.12
C VAL A 136 9.19 -34.36 -11.63
N ASN A 137 10.21 -34.62 -10.81
CA ASN A 137 10.13 -34.45 -9.35
C ASN A 137 10.82 -33.18 -8.85
N ASP A 138 11.59 -32.51 -9.71
CA ASP A 138 12.45 -31.39 -9.31
C ASP A 138 11.71 -30.04 -9.30
N ILE A 139 10.43 -30.02 -9.72
CA ILE A 139 9.64 -28.80 -9.91
C ILE A 139 8.26 -28.98 -9.28
N ASN A 140 7.76 -27.93 -8.61
CA ASN A 140 6.39 -27.88 -8.12
C ASN A 140 5.40 -27.75 -9.30
N LEU A 141 4.56 -28.76 -9.49
CA LEU A 141 3.50 -28.80 -10.51
C LEU A 141 2.09 -28.79 -9.90
N GLU A 142 1.97 -28.64 -8.58
CA GLU A 142 0.69 -28.72 -7.88
C GLU A 142 0.07 -27.35 -7.63
N ASN A 143 0.90 -26.35 -7.34
CA ASN A 143 0.42 -25.00 -7.00
C ASN A 143 1.20 -23.96 -7.79
N THR A 144 0.55 -22.85 -8.13
CA THR A 144 1.24 -21.75 -8.79
C THR A 144 2.10 -20.95 -7.82
N SER A 145 3.09 -20.24 -8.36
CA SER A 145 3.93 -19.32 -7.61
C SER A 145 3.11 -18.25 -6.88
N ALA A 146 1.99 -17.81 -7.49
CA ALA A 146 1.07 -16.85 -6.89
C ALA A 146 0.36 -17.44 -5.67
N GLU A 147 -0.17 -18.67 -5.75
CA GLU A 147 -0.84 -19.33 -4.63
C GLU A 147 0.11 -19.54 -3.44
N VAL A 148 1.36 -19.93 -3.72
CA VAL A 148 2.39 -20.07 -2.68
C VAL A 148 2.75 -18.73 -2.04
N ALA A 149 2.84 -17.66 -2.82
CA ALA A 149 3.15 -16.32 -2.30
C ALA A 149 1.98 -15.73 -1.50
N LEU A 150 0.74 -15.93 -1.96
CA LEU A 150 -0.48 -15.50 -1.25
C LEU A 150 -0.64 -16.25 0.08
N ALA A 151 -0.31 -17.55 0.11
CA ALA A 151 -0.33 -18.32 1.36
C ALA A 151 0.56 -17.71 2.44
N LYS A 152 1.76 -17.24 2.09
CA LYS A 152 2.72 -16.62 3.04
C LYS A 152 2.21 -15.34 3.68
N ILE A 153 1.27 -14.66 3.03
CA ILE A 153 0.63 -13.46 3.56
C ILE A 153 -0.74 -13.75 4.19
N GLY A 154 -1.09 -15.03 4.36
CA GLY A 154 -2.35 -15.47 4.95
C GLY A 154 -3.55 -15.38 4.01
N VAL A 155 -3.34 -15.39 2.69
CA VAL A 155 -4.39 -15.23 1.68
C VAL A 155 -4.53 -16.49 0.82
N GLY A 156 -5.77 -16.93 0.61
CA GLY A 156 -6.11 -18.04 -0.29
C GLY A 156 -6.15 -19.42 0.39
N PRO A 157 -6.47 -20.48 -0.36
CA PRO A 157 -6.72 -21.81 0.19
C PRO A 157 -5.50 -22.46 0.85
N LEU A 158 -4.30 -22.12 0.38
CA LEU A 158 -3.04 -22.65 0.91
C LEU A 158 -2.57 -21.94 2.20
N ALA A 159 -3.22 -20.83 2.59
CA ALA A 159 -2.84 -20.06 3.77
C ALA A 159 -2.96 -20.88 5.06
N SER A 160 -4.04 -21.66 5.22
CA SER A 160 -4.24 -22.49 6.41
C SER A 160 -3.20 -23.59 6.56
N VAL A 161 -2.66 -24.08 5.44
CA VAL A 161 -1.63 -25.12 5.43
C VAL A 161 -0.27 -24.51 5.76
N ALA A 162 0.01 -23.28 5.31
CA ALA A 162 1.28 -22.60 5.60
C ALA A 162 1.43 -22.30 7.10
N ASP A 163 0.36 -21.87 7.78
CA ASP A 163 0.37 -21.57 9.22
C ASP A 163 0.76 -22.80 10.07
N GLU A 164 0.31 -24.00 9.70
CA GLU A 164 0.66 -25.24 10.40
C GLU A 164 2.16 -25.58 10.34
N TYR A 165 2.88 -25.19 9.27
CA TYR A 165 4.33 -25.41 9.20
C TYR A 165 5.12 -24.40 10.03
N PHE A 166 4.62 -23.17 10.20
CA PHE A 166 5.28 -22.15 11.00
C PHE A 166 5.02 -22.33 12.51
N GLU A 167 3.81 -22.73 12.93
CA GLU A 167 3.54 -23.09 14.34
C GLU A 167 4.37 -24.29 14.81
N ASN A 168 4.61 -25.27 13.94
CA ASN A 168 5.42 -26.45 14.28
C ASN A 168 6.94 -26.18 14.30
N ALA A 169 7.42 -25.08 13.70
CA ALA A 169 8.83 -24.70 13.73
C ALA A 169 9.23 -24.04 15.06
N ASP A 170 8.34 -23.24 15.65
CA ASP A 170 8.58 -22.60 16.96
C ASP A 170 8.54 -23.60 18.13
N LEU A 171 7.87 -24.74 17.98
CA LEU A 171 7.85 -25.82 18.98
C LEU A 171 9.09 -26.73 18.97
N ARG A 172 9.98 -26.63 17.97
CA ARG A 172 11.21 -27.45 17.89
C ARG A 172 12.47 -26.78 18.44
N ILE A 173 12.41 -25.52 18.87
CA ILE A 173 13.55 -24.79 19.47
C ILE A 173 13.52 -24.88 21.02
N GLY A 174 13.05 -26.01 21.56
CA GLY A 174 12.82 -26.13 22.99
C GLY A 174 12.93 -27.56 23.52
N PHE A 175 13.95 -28.33 23.15
CA PHE A 175 14.27 -29.56 23.90
C PHE A 175 15.77 -29.92 23.88
N GLU A 176 16.36 -29.82 25.07
CA GLU A 176 17.52 -30.51 25.64
C GLU A 176 18.79 -30.70 24.80
N GLY A 177 19.80 -29.88 25.10
CA GLY A 177 21.20 -30.25 24.86
C GLY A 177 21.63 -31.36 25.84
N PRO A 178 22.43 -32.34 25.40
CA PRO A 178 22.88 -33.43 26.27
C PRO A 178 23.81 -32.88 27.35
N ASN A 179 23.44 -33.08 28.61
CA ASN A 179 24.25 -32.75 29.76
C ASN A 179 25.41 -33.76 29.83
N LEU A 180 26.60 -33.31 29.42
CA LEU A 180 27.83 -34.10 29.55
C LEU A 180 28.24 -34.11 31.03
N ASP A 181 27.94 -35.22 31.68
CA ASP A 181 28.49 -35.64 32.97
C ASP A 181 30.02 -35.68 32.89
N ASN A 182 30.69 -34.70 33.51
CA ASN A 182 32.12 -34.74 33.75
C ASN A 182 32.34 -35.18 35.18
N GLY A 183 32.69 -36.45 35.33
CA GLY A 183 33.12 -37.04 36.58
C GLY A 183 34.36 -36.36 37.16
N SER A 184 34.44 -36.40 38.48
CA SER A 184 35.66 -36.40 39.27
C SER A 184 35.42 -37.25 40.51
#